data_AF-A0A432EN19-F1
#
_entry.id   AF-A0A432EN19-F1
#
_cell.length_a   1.000
_cell.length_b   1.000
_cell.length_c   1.000
_cell.angle_alpha   90.00
_cell.angle_beta   90.00
_cell.angle_gamma   90.00
#
_symmetry.space_group_name_H-M   'P 1'
#
loop_
_entity.id
_entity.type
_entity.pdbx_description
1 polymer ?
#
loop_
_entity_poly.entity_id
_entity_poly.type
_entity_poly.pdbx_seq_one_letter_code
_entity_poly.pdbx_strand_id
1 'polypeptide(L)'
;LREESLNGLVNIGFDGYAIGGLSVGEPKPDMYRITKFLGERMPKDRPRYLMGVGTPEDLVECVRRGIDMFDCVMPTRNARNGWLFTRFGAVKIRNARYEKDMSPIDPECGCYACRHYSRAYLRHLQRCNEILAARLATIHNLYYYQELMRGLRDSIECGKLGEFVQDFYARRGQTAPDVA
;
A
#
# COMPACT_ATOMS: atom_id res chain seq x y z
N LEU A 1 19.94 9.06 -18.85
CA LEU A 1 18.82 9.83 -18.26
C LEU A 1 18.61 9.58 -16.76
N ARG A 2 18.14 8.39 -16.29
CA ARG A 2 17.88 8.19 -14.83
C ARG A 2 19.13 8.36 -13.96
N GLU A 3 20.24 7.73 -14.34
CA GLU A 3 21.52 7.85 -13.63
C GLU A 3 22.11 9.26 -13.70
N GLU A 4 22.11 9.86 -14.90
CA GLU A 4 22.52 11.25 -15.11
C GLU A 4 21.73 12.24 -14.24
N SER A 5 20.41 12.08 -14.16
CA SER A 5 19.55 12.90 -13.30
C SER A 5 19.87 12.69 -11.81
N LEU A 6 20.09 11.44 -11.38
CA LEU A 6 20.49 11.16 -10.00
C LEU A 6 21.83 11.83 -9.67
N ASN A 7 22.84 11.70 -10.53
CA ASN A 7 24.16 12.30 -10.34
C ASN A 7 24.06 13.83 -10.25
N GLY A 8 23.23 14.46 -11.10
CA GLY A 8 22.96 15.89 -11.02
C GLY A 8 22.37 16.30 -9.67
N LEU A 9 21.39 15.56 -9.14
CA LEU A 9 20.79 15.83 -7.83
C LEU A 9 21.77 15.59 -6.67
N VAL A 10 22.58 14.53 -6.75
CA VAL A 10 23.60 14.22 -5.71
C VAL A 10 24.67 15.32 -5.65
N ASN A 11 25.10 15.84 -6.80
CA ASN A 11 26.07 16.94 -6.86
C ASN A 11 25.54 18.24 -6.23
N ILE A 12 24.22 18.47 -6.27
CA ILE A 12 23.59 19.63 -5.63
C ILE A 12 23.50 19.42 -4.10
N GLY A 13 23.15 18.22 -3.66
CA GLY A 13 23.05 17.85 -2.24
C GLY A 13 21.69 18.24 -1.63
N PHE A 14 20.81 17.24 -1.48
CA PHE A 14 19.49 17.40 -0.87
C PHE A 14 19.33 16.53 0.38
N ASP A 15 18.34 16.84 1.20
CA ASP A 15 18.06 16.06 2.42
C ASP A 15 17.46 14.68 2.14
N GLY A 16 16.90 14.46 0.96
CA GLY A 16 16.32 13.20 0.49
C GLY A 16 16.12 13.21 -1.02
N TYR A 17 15.92 12.02 -1.61
CA TYR A 17 15.84 11.84 -3.05
C TYR A 17 14.52 11.18 -3.45
N ALA A 18 13.77 11.86 -4.31
CA ALA A 18 12.50 11.34 -4.80
C ALA A 18 12.64 10.68 -6.18
N ILE A 19 11.89 9.61 -6.40
CA ILE A 19 11.69 8.99 -7.70
C ILE A 19 10.36 9.49 -8.26
N GLY A 20 10.44 10.50 -9.12
CA GLY A 20 9.31 11.00 -9.90
C GLY A 20 9.16 10.29 -11.25
N GLY A 21 8.00 10.46 -11.89
CA GLY A 21 7.72 9.91 -13.23
C GLY A 21 7.66 8.37 -13.25
N LEU A 22 7.33 7.76 -12.12
CA LEU A 22 6.83 6.39 -12.01
C LEU A 22 5.37 6.46 -11.54
N SER A 23 4.58 5.41 -11.77
CA SER A 23 3.13 5.37 -11.59
C SER A 23 2.33 6.23 -12.59
N VAL A 24 2.79 6.30 -13.84
CA VAL A 24 2.13 7.03 -14.93
C VAL A 24 1.44 6.11 -15.95
N GLY A 25 1.40 4.81 -15.67
CA GLY A 25 0.74 3.79 -16.50
C GLY A 25 1.67 2.73 -17.06
N GLU A 26 2.94 2.73 -16.63
CA GLU A 26 3.93 1.74 -17.02
C GLU A 26 3.61 0.34 -16.44
N PRO A 27 4.09 -0.73 -17.09
CA PRO A 27 4.00 -2.08 -16.53
C PRO A 27 4.71 -2.20 -15.18
N LYS A 28 4.14 -3.00 -14.27
CA LYS A 28 4.74 -3.26 -12.93
C LYS A 28 6.20 -3.73 -12.98
N PRO A 29 6.61 -4.64 -13.90
CA PRO A 29 8.01 -5.04 -14.01
C PRO A 29 8.95 -3.87 -14.30
N ASP A 30 8.53 -2.90 -15.13
CA ASP A 30 9.35 -1.71 -15.43
C ASP A 30 9.45 -0.77 -14.23
N MET A 31 8.33 -0.54 -13.53
CA MET A 31 8.32 0.24 -12.29
C MET A 31 9.29 -0.36 -11.27
N TYR A 32 9.25 -1.68 -11.06
CA TYR A 32 10.14 -2.40 -10.13
C TYR A 32 11.60 -2.36 -10.57
N ARG A 33 11.87 -2.57 -11.86
CA ARG A 33 13.23 -2.50 -12.42
C ARG A 33 13.86 -1.12 -12.22
N ILE A 34 13.12 -0.05 -12.50
CA ILE A 34 13.61 1.32 -12.34
C ILE A 34 13.78 1.66 -10.85
N THR A 35 12.83 1.25 -10.01
CA THR A 35 12.90 1.45 -8.56
C THR A 35 14.16 0.79 -7.97
N LYS A 36 14.43 -0.46 -8.32
CA LYS A 36 15.65 -1.18 -7.90
C LYS A 36 16.92 -0.48 -8.39
N PHE A 37 16.97 -0.15 -9.68
CA PHE A 37 18.12 0.52 -10.30
C PHE A 37 18.52 1.80 -9.56
N LEU A 38 17.52 2.63 -9.21
CA LEU A 38 17.74 3.88 -8.47
C LEU A 38 17.98 3.64 -6.97
N GLY A 39 17.23 2.76 -6.33
CA GLY A 39 17.36 2.46 -4.90
C GLY A 39 18.76 1.97 -4.50
N GLU A 40 19.43 1.22 -5.37
CA GLU A 40 20.81 0.76 -5.17
C GLU A 40 21.86 1.89 -5.30
N ARG A 41 21.55 2.95 -6.05
CA ARG A 41 22.47 4.06 -6.39
C ARG A 41 22.24 5.32 -5.58
N MET A 42 21.05 5.50 -5.01
CA MET A 42 20.74 6.64 -4.17
C MET A 42 21.56 6.61 -2.87
N PRO A 43 22.00 7.77 -2.36
CA PRO A 43 22.72 7.86 -1.08
C PRO A 43 22.00 7.07 0.02
N LYS A 44 22.77 6.27 0.78
CA LYS A 44 22.22 5.35 1.79
C LYS A 44 21.84 6.05 3.10
N ASP A 45 22.41 7.22 3.33
CA ASP A 45 22.20 8.09 4.50
C ASP A 45 21.04 9.07 4.32
N ARG A 46 20.30 8.97 3.20
CA ARG A 46 19.23 9.90 2.83
C ARG A 46 17.93 9.15 2.50
N PRO A 47 16.75 9.67 2.91
CA PRO A 47 15.47 9.03 2.60
C PRO A 47 15.19 8.99 1.10
N ARG A 48 14.59 7.89 0.65
CA ARG A 48 14.19 7.65 -0.73
C ARG A 48 12.67 7.63 -0.85
N TYR A 49 12.13 8.56 -1.61
CA TYR A 49 10.69 8.79 -1.71
C TYR A 49 10.14 8.38 -3.07
N LEU A 50 9.24 7.41 -3.12
CA LEU A 50 8.56 7.04 -4.36
C LEU A 50 7.19 7.73 -4.46
N MET A 51 7.06 8.62 -5.44
CA MET A 51 5.90 9.51 -5.56
C MET A 51 4.73 8.83 -6.26
N GLY A 52 3.53 8.90 -5.68
CA GLY A 52 2.26 8.52 -6.31
C GLY A 52 1.96 7.02 -6.44
N VAL A 53 2.86 6.15 -5.96
CA VAL A 53 2.70 4.69 -5.98
C VAL A 53 1.93 4.22 -4.75
N GLY A 54 1.06 3.21 -4.89
CA GLY A 54 0.49 2.70 -3.65
C GLY A 54 -0.58 1.64 -3.68
N THR A 55 -0.54 0.58 -4.50
CA THR A 55 -1.22 -0.66 -4.06
C THR A 55 -0.47 -1.25 -2.87
N PRO A 56 -1.12 -2.06 -2.00
CA PRO A 56 -0.42 -2.75 -0.93
C PRO A 56 0.78 -3.57 -1.41
N GLU A 57 0.65 -4.25 -2.54
CA GLU A 57 1.72 -5.00 -3.19
C GLU A 57 2.86 -4.09 -3.64
N ASP A 58 2.56 -2.92 -4.23
CA ASP A 58 3.59 -1.97 -4.64
C ASP A 58 4.39 -1.46 -3.44
N LEU A 59 3.73 -1.16 -2.32
CA LEU A 59 4.42 -0.72 -1.10
C LEU A 59 5.41 -1.77 -0.61
N VAL A 60 4.96 -3.03 -0.52
CA VAL A 60 5.80 -4.15 -0.10
C VAL A 60 7.00 -4.31 -1.05
N GLU A 61 6.76 -4.31 -2.36
CA GLU A 61 7.81 -4.55 -3.35
C GLU A 61 8.79 -3.39 -3.50
N CYS A 62 8.35 -2.15 -3.33
CA CYS A 62 9.23 -0.99 -3.38
C CYS A 62 10.05 -0.85 -2.09
N VAL A 63 9.53 -1.23 -0.92
CA VAL A 63 10.32 -1.34 0.31
C VAL A 63 11.43 -2.38 0.16
N ARG A 64 11.14 -3.56 -0.42
CA ARG A 64 12.16 -4.58 -0.75
C ARG A 64 13.25 -4.05 -1.69
N ARG A 65 12.98 -2.97 -2.42
CA ARG A 65 13.88 -2.30 -3.37
C ARG A 65 14.47 -1.00 -2.82
N GLY A 66 14.37 -0.80 -1.51
CA GLY A 66 15.07 0.26 -0.79
C GLY A 66 14.36 1.62 -0.78
N ILE A 67 13.03 1.65 -0.97
CA ILE A 67 12.23 2.88 -0.82
C ILE A 67 11.74 3.03 0.62
N ASP A 68 11.80 4.25 1.13
CA ASP A 68 11.51 4.59 2.52
C ASP A 68 10.18 5.34 2.70
N MET A 69 9.77 6.11 1.69
CA MET A 69 8.59 6.98 1.76
C MET A 69 7.67 6.79 0.55
N PHE A 70 6.36 6.98 0.78
CA PHE A 70 5.31 6.82 -0.21
C PHE A 70 4.18 7.82 0.02
N ASP A 71 3.50 8.19 -1.06
CA ASP A 71 2.22 8.88 -1.03
C ASP A 71 1.29 8.29 -2.09
N CYS A 72 -0.01 8.20 -1.77
CA CYS A 72 -1.00 7.80 -2.75
C CYS A 72 -2.40 8.23 -2.34
N VAL A 73 -3.20 8.68 -3.31
CA VAL A 73 -4.63 8.93 -3.10
C VAL A 73 -5.44 7.64 -3.00
N MET A 74 -4.88 6.50 -3.42
CA MET A 74 -5.57 5.22 -3.55
C MET A 74 -6.35 4.80 -2.28
N PRO A 75 -5.78 4.75 -1.06
CA PRO A 75 -6.52 4.32 0.13
C PRO A 75 -7.80 5.13 0.36
N THR A 76 -7.76 6.46 0.18
CA THR A 76 -8.94 7.31 0.41
C THR A 76 -9.89 7.32 -0.79
N ARG A 77 -9.38 7.40 -2.04
CA ARG A 77 -10.19 7.42 -3.25
C ARG A 77 -10.94 6.10 -3.45
N ASN A 78 -10.28 4.97 -3.20
CA ASN A 78 -10.90 3.65 -3.32
C ASN A 78 -11.91 3.41 -2.21
N ALA A 79 -11.61 3.82 -0.97
CA ALA A 79 -12.53 3.75 0.15
C ALA A 79 -13.88 4.40 -0.17
N ARG A 80 -13.86 5.65 -0.65
CA ARG A 80 -15.08 6.39 -1.04
C ARG A 80 -15.87 5.70 -2.16
N ASN A 81 -15.20 4.93 -3.00
CA ASN A 81 -15.82 4.14 -4.07
C ASN A 81 -16.18 2.70 -3.66
N GLY A 82 -16.02 2.34 -2.38
CA GLY A 82 -16.41 1.04 -1.83
C GLY A 82 -15.39 -0.08 -2.04
N TRP A 83 -14.13 0.27 -2.27
CA TRP A 83 -13.02 -0.66 -2.38
C TRP A 83 -12.19 -0.58 -1.09
N LEU A 84 -12.23 -1.65 -0.31
CA LEU A 84 -11.63 -1.74 1.02
C LEU A 84 -10.45 -2.71 0.99
N PHE A 85 -9.29 -2.27 1.44
CA PHE A 85 -8.10 -3.11 1.49
C PHE A 85 -8.08 -3.96 2.77
N THR A 86 -7.76 -5.24 2.64
CA THR A 86 -7.65 -6.17 3.77
C THR A 86 -6.37 -6.99 3.66
N ARG A 87 -6.01 -7.71 4.72
CA ARG A 87 -4.92 -8.70 4.69
C ARG A 87 -5.10 -9.79 3.62
N PHE A 88 -6.35 -10.06 3.23
CA PHE A 88 -6.72 -11.10 2.29
C PHE A 88 -7.02 -10.56 0.88
N GLY A 89 -6.66 -9.28 0.61
CA GLY A 89 -6.92 -8.62 -0.66
C GLY A 89 -8.04 -7.58 -0.60
N ALA A 90 -8.51 -7.11 -1.76
CA ALA A 90 -9.48 -6.04 -1.84
C ALA A 90 -10.94 -6.55 -1.74
N VAL A 91 -11.70 -5.96 -0.83
CA VAL A 91 -13.15 -6.16 -0.67
C VAL A 91 -13.90 -5.06 -1.41
N LYS A 92 -14.68 -5.42 -2.44
CA LYS A 92 -15.63 -4.53 -3.11
C LYS A 92 -16.97 -4.57 -2.36
N ILE A 93 -17.16 -3.67 -1.40
CA ILE A 93 -18.23 -3.77 -0.39
C ILE A 93 -19.65 -3.71 -0.97
N ARG A 94 -19.81 -3.14 -2.17
CA ARG A 94 -21.09 -3.08 -2.88
C ARG A 94 -21.58 -4.45 -3.38
N ASN A 95 -20.70 -5.45 -3.49
CA ASN A 95 -21.05 -6.78 -4.00
C ASN A 95 -22.18 -7.42 -3.17
N ALA A 96 -23.10 -8.11 -3.84
CA ALA A 96 -24.28 -8.71 -3.22
C ALA A 96 -23.94 -9.74 -2.12
N ARG A 97 -22.79 -10.44 -2.24
CA ARG A 97 -22.32 -11.40 -1.23
C ARG A 97 -22.19 -10.83 0.18
N TYR A 98 -22.06 -9.52 0.33
CA TYR A 98 -21.91 -8.86 1.62
C TYR A 98 -23.24 -8.39 2.23
N GLU A 99 -24.38 -8.62 1.58
CA GLU A 99 -25.69 -8.10 2.02
C GLU A 99 -26.12 -8.55 3.42
N LYS A 100 -25.77 -9.78 3.80
CA LYS A 100 -26.05 -10.36 5.13
C LYS A 100 -24.78 -10.75 5.87
N ASP A 101 -23.63 -10.27 5.40
CA ASP A 101 -22.34 -10.58 6.02
C ASP A 101 -22.14 -9.73 7.29
N MET A 102 -22.36 -10.36 8.44
CA MET A 102 -22.20 -9.71 9.75
C MET A 102 -20.74 -9.64 10.22
N SER A 103 -19.79 -10.19 9.46
CA SER A 103 -18.36 -10.09 9.78
C SER A 103 -17.81 -8.67 9.56
N PRO A 104 -16.71 -8.30 10.23
CA PRO A 104 -16.02 -7.04 9.99
C PRO A 104 -15.37 -7.00 8.59
N ILE A 105 -14.90 -5.83 8.15
CA ILE A 105 -14.21 -5.69 6.85
C ILE A 105 -12.99 -6.62 6.78
N ASP A 106 -12.19 -6.64 7.84
CA ASP A 106 -11.03 -7.52 8.02
C ASP A 106 -11.06 -8.03 9.48
N PRO A 107 -11.09 -9.35 9.71
CA PRO A 107 -11.22 -9.94 11.06
C PRO A 107 -10.04 -9.64 12.00
N GLU A 108 -8.87 -9.28 11.46
CA GLU A 108 -7.66 -8.96 12.24
C GLU A 108 -7.42 -7.44 12.33
N CYS A 109 -8.35 -6.61 11.85
CA CYS A 109 -8.20 -5.17 11.84
C CYS A 109 -8.73 -4.52 13.12
N GLY A 110 -7.85 -3.79 13.81
CA GLY A 110 -8.17 -3.07 15.02
C GLY A 110 -8.80 -1.69 14.81
N CYS A 111 -9.18 -1.29 13.60
CA CYS A 111 -9.74 0.05 13.33
C CYS A 111 -11.17 0.20 13.86
N TYR A 112 -11.61 1.45 14.06
CA TYR A 112 -12.97 1.76 14.51
C TYR A 112 -14.06 1.11 13.64
N ALA A 113 -13.90 1.14 12.32
CA ALA A 113 -14.88 0.55 11.41
C ALA A 113 -15.04 -0.98 11.62
N CYS A 114 -13.93 -1.71 11.75
CA CYS A 114 -13.95 -3.16 11.95
C CYS A 114 -14.44 -3.57 13.35
N ARG A 115 -14.22 -2.75 14.39
CA ARG A 115 -14.69 -3.07 15.75
C ARG A 115 -16.19 -2.84 15.95
N HIS A 116 -16.80 -1.95 15.18
CA HIS A 116 -18.16 -1.47 15.47
C HIS A 116 -19.19 -1.74 14.37
N TYR A 117 -18.76 -2.09 13.16
CA TYR A 117 -19.66 -2.24 12.02
C TYR A 117 -19.38 -3.50 11.20
N SER A 118 -20.45 -4.10 10.69
CA SER A 118 -20.38 -5.23 9.79
C SER A 118 -20.23 -4.82 8.32
N ARG A 119 -19.77 -5.74 7.49
CA ARG A 119 -19.77 -5.57 6.03
C ARG A 119 -21.18 -5.34 5.47
N ALA A 120 -22.21 -5.99 6.02
CA ALA A 120 -23.60 -5.77 5.66
C ALA A 120 -24.04 -4.33 5.86
N TYR A 121 -23.74 -3.76 7.03
CA TYR A 121 -24.09 -2.38 7.33
C TYR A 121 -23.33 -1.39 6.44
N LEU A 122 -22.02 -1.60 6.26
CA LEU A 122 -21.22 -0.76 5.37
C LEU A 122 -21.69 -0.85 3.91
N ARG A 123 -22.07 -2.03 3.44
CA ARG A 123 -22.68 -2.19 2.11
C ARG A 123 -23.97 -1.38 2.00
N HIS A 124 -24.85 -1.47 2.99
CA HIS A 124 -26.09 -0.70 3.02
C HIS A 124 -25.81 0.81 2.90
N LEU A 125 -24.95 1.35 3.79
CA LEU A 125 -24.58 2.77 3.73
C LEU A 125 -24.00 3.16 2.37
N GLN A 126 -23.12 2.33 1.80
CA GLN A 126 -22.47 2.59 0.53
C GLN A 126 -23.42 2.51 -0.67
N ARG A 127 -24.53 1.78 -0.57
CA ARG A 127 -25.61 1.73 -1.58
C ARG A 127 -26.57 2.90 -1.44
N CYS A 128 -26.79 3.39 -0.21
CA CYS A 128 -27.59 4.57 0.07
C CYS A 128 -26.82 5.88 -0.18
N ASN A 129 -25.54 5.82 -0.55
CA ASN A 129 -24.65 6.97 -0.73
C ASN A 129 -24.51 7.84 0.54
N GLU A 130 -24.56 7.20 1.70
CA GLU A 130 -24.41 7.86 2.99
C GLU A 130 -22.95 8.28 3.24
N ILE A 131 -22.73 9.52 3.70
CA ILE A 131 -21.39 10.08 3.97
C ILE A 131 -20.64 9.23 5.01
N LEU A 132 -21.36 8.62 5.95
CA LEU A 132 -20.77 7.73 6.95
C LEU A 132 -20.04 6.54 6.32
N ALA A 133 -20.51 6.02 5.19
CA ALA A 133 -19.84 4.94 4.46
C ALA A 133 -18.42 5.36 4.04
N ALA A 134 -18.31 6.53 3.41
CA ALA A 134 -17.05 7.09 2.97
C ALA A 134 -16.09 7.35 4.15
N ARG A 135 -16.61 7.83 5.29
CA ARG A 135 -15.81 8.08 6.50
C ARG A 135 -15.25 6.78 7.08
N LEU A 136 -16.10 5.78 7.32
CA LEU A 136 -15.70 4.50 7.89
C LEU A 136 -14.75 3.73 6.98
N ALA A 137 -15.05 3.69 5.67
CA ALA A 137 -14.18 3.09 4.67
C ALA A 137 -12.80 3.75 4.61
N THR A 138 -12.75 5.09 4.70
CA THR A 138 -11.49 5.83 4.67
C THR A 138 -10.65 5.58 5.91
N ILE A 139 -11.28 5.59 7.09
CA ILE A 139 -10.62 5.22 8.36
C ILE A 139 -10.00 3.82 8.24
N HIS A 140 -10.78 2.86 7.73
CA HIS A 140 -10.31 1.48 7.55
C HIS A 140 -9.12 1.38 6.60
N ASN A 141 -9.20 1.96 5.40
CA ASN A 141 -8.12 1.85 4.42
C ASN A 141 -6.84 2.55 4.89
N LEU A 142 -6.95 3.73 5.51
CA LEU A 142 -5.78 4.43 6.06
C LEU A 142 -5.16 3.64 7.21
N TYR A 143 -5.98 3.10 8.11
CA TYR A 143 -5.51 2.23 9.18
C TYR A 143 -4.78 1.01 8.61
N TYR A 144 -5.36 0.32 7.62
CA TYR A 144 -4.72 -0.81 6.96
C TYR A 144 -3.34 -0.46 6.37
N TYR A 145 -3.20 0.69 5.70
CA TYR A 145 -1.90 1.13 5.16
C TYR A 145 -0.90 1.38 6.28
N GLN A 146 -1.32 2.01 7.38
CA GLN A 146 -0.44 2.25 8.52
C GLN A 146 -0.01 0.95 9.22
N GLU A 147 -0.91 -0.02 9.34
CA GLU A 147 -0.60 -1.37 9.84
C GLU A 147 0.41 -2.09 8.94
N LEU A 148 0.20 -2.04 7.62
CA LEU A 148 1.11 -2.65 6.64
C LEU A 148 2.52 -2.04 6.74
N MET A 149 2.61 -0.71 6.76
CA MET A 149 3.89 -0.01 6.90
C MET A 149 4.54 -0.25 8.26
N ARG A 150 3.76 -0.43 9.33
CA ARG A 150 4.31 -0.83 10.64
C ARG A 150 4.87 -2.24 10.61
N GLY A 151 4.13 -3.20 10.06
CA GLY A 151 4.62 -4.57 9.90
C GLY A 151 5.90 -4.65 9.06
N LEU A 152 6.00 -3.84 8.00
CA LEU A 152 7.24 -3.72 7.22
C LEU A 152 8.41 -3.21 8.07
N ARG A 153 8.23 -2.11 8.82
CA ARG A 153 9.27 -1.59 9.72
C ARG A 153 9.71 -2.62 10.76
N ASP A 154 8.76 -3.21 11.48
CA ASP A 154 9.04 -4.20 12.53
C ASP A 154 9.79 -5.41 11.96
N SER A 155 9.40 -5.86 10.75
CA SER A 155 10.06 -6.98 10.07
C SER A 155 11.49 -6.66 9.62
N ILE A 156 11.77 -5.43 9.22
CA ILE A 156 13.12 -4.98 8.85
C ILE A 156 14.01 -4.93 10.09
N GLU A 157 13.53 -4.31 11.17
CA GLU A 157 14.25 -4.22 12.44
C GLU A 157 14.58 -5.60 13.03
N CYS A 158 13.68 -6.57 12.86
CA CYS A 158 13.87 -7.95 13.32
C CYS A 158 14.63 -8.85 12.32
N GLY A 159 15.02 -8.35 11.14
CA GLY A 159 15.67 -9.18 10.09
C GLY A 159 14.76 -10.24 9.46
N LYS A 160 13.44 -10.06 9.52
CA LYS A 160 12.39 -11.00 9.08
C LYS A 160 11.55 -10.50 7.90
N LEU A 161 12.05 -9.52 7.13
CA LEU A 161 11.32 -8.97 5.98
C LEU A 161 10.92 -10.06 4.98
N GLY A 162 11.78 -11.06 4.73
CA GLY A 162 11.47 -12.18 3.83
C GLY A 162 10.25 -12.99 4.27
N GLU A 163 10.17 -13.34 5.56
CA GLU A 163 9.02 -14.05 6.15
C GLU A 163 7.75 -13.20 6.07
N PHE A 164 7.86 -11.89 6.37
CA PHE A 164 6.73 -10.97 6.30
C PHE A 164 6.15 -10.88 4.88
N VAL A 165 7.00 -10.79 3.87
CA VAL A 165 6.57 -10.75 2.46
C VAL A 165 5.89 -12.06 2.07
N GLN A 166 6.44 -13.20 2.46
CA GLN A 166 5.84 -14.50 2.20
C GLN A 166 4.45 -14.63 2.82
N ASP A 167 4.29 -14.27 4.10
CA ASP A 167 2.99 -14.27 4.79
C ASP A 167 1.99 -13.31 4.13
N PHE A 168 2.43 -12.10 3.77
CA PHE A 168 1.60 -11.09 3.08
C PHE A 168 0.99 -11.64 1.78
N TYR A 169 1.79 -12.30 0.95
CA TYR A 169 1.30 -12.89 -0.30
C TYR A 169 0.50 -14.17 -0.09
N ALA A 170 0.91 -15.02 0.86
CA ALA A 170 0.21 -16.27 1.19
C ALA A 170 -1.23 -16.00 1.66
N ARG A 171 -1.44 -15.01 2.54
CA ARG A 171 -2.78 -14.59 3.00
C ARG A 171 -3.68 -14.09 1.87
N ARG A 172 -3.09 -13.62 0.77
CA ARG A 172 -3.81 -13.16 -0.43
C ARG A 172 -3.99 -14.26 -1.48
N GLY A 173 -3.51 -15.48 -1.22
CA GLY A 173 -3.52 -16.58 -2.19
C GLY A 173 -2.65 -16.31 -3.41
N GLN A 174 -1.58 -15.54 -3.24
CA GLN A 174 -0.65 -15.13 -4.30
C GLN A 174 0.77 -15.59 -3.99
N THR A 175 1.62 -15.61 -5.00
CA THR A 175 3.06 -15.84 -4.86
C THR A 175 3.81 -14.52 -4.92
N ALA A 176 4.78 -14.33 -4.02
CA ALA A 176 5.64 -13.15 -4.05
C ALA A 176 6.41 -13.10 -5.37
N PRO A 177 6.49 -11.93 -6.05
CA PRO A 177 7.30 -11.79 -7.24
C PRO A 177 8.79 -11.85 -6.89
N ASP A 178 9.59 -12.24 -7.88
CA ASP A 178 11.04 -12.24 -7.78
C ASP A 178 11.58 -10.81 -7.63
N VAL A 179 12.67 -10.67 -6.86
CA VAL A 179 13.39 -9.40 -6.61
C VAL A 179 14.62 -9.28 -7.50
N ALA A 180 14.89 -10.29 -8.35
CA ALA A 180 15.95 -10.29 -9.34
C ALA A 180 16.00 -9.00 -10.18
#